data_AF-M1CU84-F1
#
_entry.id   AF-M1CU84-F1
#
_cell.length_a   1.000
_cell.length_b   1.000
_cell.length_c   1.000
_cell.angle_alpha   90.00
_cell.angle_beta   90.00
_cell.angle_gamma   90.00
#
_symmetry.space_group_name_H-M   'P 1'
#
loop_
_entity.id
_entity.type
_entity.pdbx_description
1 polymer ?
#
loop_
_entity_poly.entity_id
_entity_poly.type
_entity_poly.pdbx_seq_one_letter_code
_entity_poly.pdbx_strand_id
1 'polypeptide(L)'
;MYESYWRKKGNKCDITFNGDDSLSYFANGKSLCWFLESKLEEQITRLHNVVGNAIVDDHYTIVGTGSSQLMQAAVYALSPTDQLEPISAVSATPFYSAYPEVTDFVREPVVNGDQGKLIYDLAYYWPQYTAITIPANHDVMLFTISKCTGHAGSRIGWKRLRQVVTANELFVLQTYPLQYCLFTKDFCESHTVEEEDCEKLLKEHKIHTRSGRRFGSDSSSVRISMLSRDEDFNIFLERLMVIQGPTNGIYDIYA
;
A
#
# COMPACT_ATOMS: atom_id res chain seq x y z
N MET A 1 -13.59 -2.42 9.18
CA MET A 1 -12.47 -2.86 10.06
C MET A 1 -11.84 -1.76 10.93
N TYR A 2 -11.11 -0.76 10.42
CA TYR A 2 -10.45 0.24 11.29
C TYR A 2 -11.38 1.28 11.90
N GLU A 3 -12.48 1.61 11.23
CA GLU A 3 -13.53 2.43 11.81
C GLU A 3 -14.00 1.86 13.16
N SER A 4 -14.17 0.53 13.24
CA SER A 4 -14.52 -0.13 14.50
C SER A 4 -13.43 -0.01 15.57
N TYR A 5 -12.14 -0.01 15.17
CA TYR A 5 -11.02 0.20 16.08
C TYR A 5 -11.03 1.62 16.65
N TRP A 6 -11.17 2.63 15.79
CA TRP A 6 -11.20 4.04 16.21
C TRP A 6 -12.43 4.37 17.04
N ARG A 7 -13.62 3.87 16.67
CA ARG A 7 -14.83 4.00 17.51
C ARG A 7 -14.65 3.43 18.92
N LYS A 8 -13.94 2.29 19.05
CA LYS A 8 -13.64 1.68 20.36
C LYS A 8 -12.66 2.50 21.21
N LYS A 9 -11.87 3.40 20.61
CA LYS A 9 -11.02 4.32 21.37
C LYS A 9 -11.83 5.44 22.03
N GLY A 10 -13.06 5.67 21.58
CA GLY A 10 -13.92 6.75 22.08
C GLY A 10 -13.18 8.10 22.02
N ASN A 11 -13.36 8.90 23.06
CA ASN A 11 -12.84 10.26 23.10
C ASN A 11 -11.32 10.35 23.30
N LYS A 12 -10.60 9.23 23.43
CA LYS A 12 -9.13 9.22 23.61
C LYS A 12 -8.38 9.77 22.40
N CYS A 13 -9.03 9.81 21.25
CA CYS A 13 -8.46 10.31 20.00
C CYS A 13 -9.13 11.62 19.56
N ASP A 14 -9.98 12.22 20.40
CA ASP A 14 -10.56 13.52 20.11
C ASP A 14 -9.45 14.58 20.10
N ILE A 15 -9.52 15.46 19.11
CA ILE A 15 -8.59 16.59 18.97
C ILE A 15 -9.40 17.86 19.15
N THR A 16 -8.91 18.76 19.99
CA THR A 16 -9.48 20.10 20.16
C THR A 16 -8.49 21.11 19.61
N PHE A 17 -8.98 21.99 18.73
CA PHE A 17 -8.24 23.12 18.20
C PHE A 17 -8.87 24.41 18.74
N ASN A 18 -8.06 25.30 19.30
CA ASN A 18 -8.47 26.67 19.58
C ASN A 18 -8.43 27.51 18.30
N GLY A 19 -9.15 28.63 18.29
CA GLY A 19 -9.24 29.50 17.10
C GLY A 19 -7.92 30.17 16.71
N ASP A 20 -6.94 30.16 17.62
CA ASP A 20 -5.61 30.74 17.47
C ASP A 20 -4.50 29.69 17.29
N ASP A 21 -4.84 28.39 17.31
CA ASP A 21 -3.89 27.32 17.08
C ASP A 21 -3.37 27.33 15.63
N SER A 22 -2.07 27.12 15.46
CA SER A 22 -1.41 26.92 14.15
C SER A 22 -1.65 28.02 13.09
N LEU A 23 -1.87 29.28 13.50
CA LEU A 23 -1.99 30.42 12.57
C LEU A 23 -0.67 30.84 11.90
N SER A 24 0.47 30.42 12.45
CA SER A 24 1.80 30.71 11.92
C SER A 24 2.11 29.81 10.71
N TYR A 25 2.82 30.36 9.72
CA TYR A 25 3.42 29.54 8.65
C TYR A 25 4.51 28.60 9.16
N PHE A 26 5.22 28.97 10.23
CA PHE A 26 6.31 28.19 10.80
C PHE A 26 5.84 27.39 12.01
N ALA A 27 6.09 26.08 11.97
CA ALA A 27 5.92 25.17 13.10
C ALA A 27 7.21 25.10 13.93
N ASN A 28 8.35 24.96 13.26
CA ASN A 28 9.68 24.97 13.88
C ASN A 28 10.72 25.61 12.96
N GLY A 29 10.96 26.91 13.11
CA GLY A 29 11.92 27.66 12.28
C GLY A 29 13.39 27.22 12.37
N LYS A 30 13.73 26.27 13.25
CA LYS A 30 15.08 25.70 13.36
C LYS A 30 15.23 24.33 12.68
N SER A 31 14.12 23.68 12.31
CA SER A 31 14.13 22.39 11.62
C SER A 31 14.31 22.58 10.12
N LEU A 32 14.93 21.60 9.46
CA LEU A 32 15.00 21.53 8.00
C LEU A 32 13.60 21.55 7.38
N CYS A 33 12.67 20.77 7.96
CA CYS A 33 11.26 20.80 7.63
C CYS A 33 10.54 21.78 8.58
N TRP A 34 10.69 23.08 8.34
CA TRP A 34 10.22 24.13 9.26
C TRP A 34 8.69 24.19 9.45
N PHE A 35 7.94 23.51 8.59
CA PHE A 35 6.48 23.34 8.67
C PHE A 35 6.07 22.00 9.34
N LEU A 36 7.02 21.19 9.81
CA LEU A 36 6.76 20.02 10.63
C LEU A 36 6.64 20.41 12.11
N GLU A 37 5.51 20.07 12.70
CA GLU A 37 5.29 20.19 14.15
C GLU A 37 6.21 19.25 14.93
N SER A 38 6.95 19.80 15.91
CA SER A 38 7.97 19.04 16.66
C SER A 38 7.37 17.85 17.42
N LYS A 39 6.15 18.01 17.95
CA LYS A 39 5.43 16.90 18.60
C LYS A 39 5.06 15.79 17.62
N LEU A 40 4.74 16.14 16.37
CA LEU A 40 4.42 15.15 15.35
C LEU A 40 5.68 14.38 14.95
N GLU A 41 6.80 15.08 14.75
CA GLU A 41 8.11 14.45 14.50
C GLU A 41 8.48 13.45 15.59
N GLU A 42 8.39 13.86 16.87
CA GLU A 42 8.63 12.97 18.02
C GLU A 42 7.75 11.71 17.99
N GLN A 43 6.44 11.87 17.69
CA GLN A 43 5.54 10.72 17.63
C GLN A 43 5.80 9.83 16.42
N ILE A 44 6.25 10.37 15.28
CA ILE A 44 6.66 9.58 14.11
C ILE A 44 7.88 8.74 14.46
N THR A 45 8.93 9.34 15.02
CA THR A 45 10.14 8.65 15.46
C THR A 45 9.82 7.56 16.47
N ARG A 46 9.02 7.89 17.49
CA ARG A 46 8.59 6.93 18.50
C ARG A 46 7.79 5.78 17.90
N LEU A 47 6.90 6.05 16.95
CA LEU A 47 6.11 5.01 16.29
C LEU A 47 6.99 4.01 15.55
N HIS A 48 7.95 4.49 14.76
CA HIS A 48 8.89 3.62 14.06
C HIS A 48 9.77 2.82 15.01
N ASN A 49 10.25 3.43 16.09
CA ASN A 49 11.05 2.75 17.11
C ASN A 49 10.27 1.67 17.88
N VAL A 50 8.99 1.92 18.19
CA VAL A 50 8.12 0.93 18.86
C VAL A 50 7.77 -0.24 17.92
N VAL A 51 7.52 0.05 16.64
CA VAL A 51 7.19 -0.98 15.65
C VAL A 51 8.44 -1.76 15.22
N GLY A 52 9.60 -1.10 15.20
CA GLY A 52 10.87 -1.66 14.74
C GLY A 52 10.92 -1.86 13.22
N ASN A 53 10.14 -1.09 12.44
CA ASN A 53 10.08 -1.23 10.98
C ASN A 53 11.02 -0.29 10.22
N ALA A 54 11.61 0.72 10.85
CA ALA A 54 12.57 1.62 10.22
C ALA A 54 13.59 2.13 11.23
N ILE A 55 14.81 2.36 10.78
CA ILE A 55 15.80 3.19 11.48
C ILE A 55 15.50 4.65 11.09
N VAL A 56 15.38 5.52 12.08
CA VAL A 56 14.95 6.92 11.88
C VAL A 56 15.85 7.93 12.59
N ASP A 57 16.74 7.48 13.47
CA ASP A 57 17.56 8.38 14.31
C ASP A 57 18.69 9.07 13.50
N ASP A 58 19.09 8.50 12.36
CA ASP A 58 20.07 9.04 11.41
C ASP A 58 19.42 9.68 10.16
N HIS A 59 18.10 9.87 10.17
CA HIS A 59 17.34 10.44 9.06
C HIS A 59 16.70 11.79 9.41
N TYR A 60 16.52 12.63 8.38
CA TYR A 60 15.64 13.79 8.48
C TYR A 60 14.19 13.35 8.21
N THR A 61 13.25 13.83 9.03
CA THR A 61 11.81 13.63 8.78
C THR A 61 11.26 14.78 7.95
N ILE A 62 10.72 14.48 6.77
CA ILE A 62 10.02 15.44 5.91
C ILE A 62 8.55 15.03 5.82
N VAL A 63 7.64 15.98 6.04
CA VAL A 63 6.19 15.76 5.85
C VAL A 63 5.70 16.35 4.54
N GLY A 64 4.65 15.76 3.99
CA GLY A 64 3.98 16.21 2.78
C GLY A 64 2.52 15.79 2.75
N THR A 65 1.75 16.35 1.81
CA THR A 65 0.33 16.07 1.62
C THR A 65 0.11 14.73 0.91
N GLY A 66 0.48 13.66 1.61
CA GLY A 66 0.44 12.28 1.10
C GLY A 66 1.75 11.85 0.44
N SER A 67 1.94 10.54 0.32
CA SER A 67 3.16 9.96 -0.24
C SER A 67 3.36 10.33 -1.72
N SER A 68 2.29 10.64 -2.47
CA SER A 68 2.40 11.08 -3.86
C SER A 68 3.18 12.39 -4.00
N GLN A 69 2.95 13.37 -3.12
CA GLN A 69 3.70 14.63 -3.14
C GLN A 69 5.18 14.39 -2.79
N LEU A 70 5.44 13.56 -1.77
CA LEU A 70 6.80 13.22 -1.36
C LEU A 70 7.55 12.42 -2.42
N MET A 71 6.86 11.57 -3.18
CA MET A 71 7.44 10.87 -4.32
C MET A 71 7.92 11.88 -5.38
N GLN A 72 7.09 12.87 -5.73
CA GLN A 72 7.48 13.93 -6.68
C GLN A 72 8.66 14.75 -6.15
N ALA A 73 8.63 15.12 -4.87
CA ALA A 73 9.71 15.86 -4.23
C ALA A 73 11.03 15.05 -4.23
N ALA A 74 10.97 13.75 -3.97
CA ALA A 74 12.12 12.86 -3.99
C ALA A 74 12.69 12.71 -5.41
N VAL A 75 11.84 12.48 -6.42
CA VAL A 75 12.27 12.41 -7.82
C VAL A 75 12.92 13.74 -8.24
N TYR A 76 12.30 14.87 -7.90
CA TYR A 76 12.86 16.19 -8.17
C TYR A 76 14.22 16.41 -7.50
N ALA A 77 14.34 16.09 -6.20
CA ALA A 77 15.57 16.30 -5.44
C ALA A 77 16.73 15.38 -5.88
N LEU A 78 16.42 14.19 -6.41
CA LEU A 78 17.40 13.22 -6.90
C LEU A 78 17.75 13.43 -8.38
N SER A 79 17.02 14.30 -9.08
CA SER A 79 17.30 14.63 -10.48
C SER A 79 18.55 15.51 -10.59
N PRO A 80 19.51 15.20 -11.47
CA PRO A 80 20.67 16.05 -11.70
C PRO A 80 20.24 17.40 -12.26
N THR A 81 20.81 18.49 -11.73
CA THR A 81 20.50 19.86 -12.17
C THR A 81 21.38 20.34 -13.33
N ASP A 82 22.42 19.60 -13.66
CA ASP A 82 23.47 19.92 -14.62
C ASP A 82 23.34 19.15 -15.95
N GLN A 83 22.33 18.29 -16.08
CA GLN A 83 22.06 17.52 -17.29
C GLN A 83 20.87 18.10 -18.06
N LEU A 84 21.01 18.15 -19.39
CA LEU A 84 19.95 18.58 -20.31
C LEU A 84 18.92 17.47 -20.57
N GLU A 85 19.33 16.21 -20.40
CA GLU A 85 18.48 15.04 -20.58
C GLU A 85 17.75 14.69 -19.27
N PRO A 86 16.47 14.28 -19.34
CA PRO A 86 15.71 13.92 -18.16
C PRO A 86 16.27 12.64 -17.50
N ILE A 87 16.11 12.55 -16.17
CA ILE A 87 16.40 11.32 -15.45
C ILE A 87 15.33 10.27 -15.75
N SER A 88 15.79 9.03 -15.91
CA SER A 88 14.90 7.89 -16.00
C SER A 88 14.35 7.47 -14.63
N ALA A 89 13.03 7.38 -14.52
CA ALA A 89 12.35 6.80 -13.37
C ALA A 89 11.78 5.43 -13.72
N VAL A 90 12.18 4.39 -12.98
CA VAL A 90 11.71 3.02 -13.23
C VAL A 90 11.26 2.30 -11.97
N SER A 91 10.35 1.33 -12.14
CA SER A 91 9.88 0.43 -11.09
C SER A 91 9.74 -0.98 -11.64
N ALA A 92 10.05 -1.99 -10.82
CA ALA A 92 9.81 -3.39 -11.16
C ALA A 92 8.30 -3.67 -11.27
N THR A 93 7.90 -4.49 -12.25
CA THR A 93 6.52 -4.95 -12.41
C THR A 93 6.23 -6.15 -11.50
N PRO A 94 5.02 -6.25 -10.92
CA PRO A 94 3.96 -5.25 -10.88
C PRO A 94 4.33 -4.01 -10.03
N PHE A 95 4.09 -2.80 -10.57
CA PHE A 95 4.34 -1.53 -9.86
C PHE A 95 3.05 -0.79 -9.51
N TYR A 96 3.09 0.16 -8.57
CA TYR A 96 1.92 0.97 -8.24
C TYR A 96 1.50 1.84 -9.43
N SER A 97 0.27 1.64 -9.92
CA SER A 97 -0.22 2.26 -11.16
C SER A 97 -0.21 3.79 -11.21
N ALA A 98 -0.06 4.48 -10.08
CA ALA A 98 0.02 5.94 -10.07
C ALA A 98 1.44 6.45 -10.31
N TYR A 99 2.47 5.60 -10.22
CA TYR A 99 3.84 6.04 -10.45
C TYR A 99 4.01 6.69 -11.81
N PRO A 100 3.56 6.10 -12.95
CA PRO A 100 3.65 6.77 -14.24
C PRO A 100 3.03 8.16 -14.21
N GLU A 101 1.78 8.32 -13.76
CA GLU A 101 1.12 9.64 -13.67
C GLU A 101 1.87 10.64 -12.77
N VAL A 102 2.47 10.15 -11.67
CA VAL A 102 3.19 10.97 -10.69
C VAL A 102 4.57 11.36 -11.21
N THR A 103 5.21 10.52 -12.02
CA THR A 103 6.55 10.74 -12.60
C THR A 103 6.53 11.34 -13.99
N ASP A 104 5.44 11.21 -14.77
CA ASP A 104 5.32 11.63 -16.17
C ASP A 104 5.38 13.16 -16.36
N PHE A 105 5.27 13.93 -15.28
CA PHE A 105 5.61 15.36 -15.30
C PHE A 105 7.12 15.60 -15.53
N VAL A 106 7.95 14.55 -15.41
CA VAL A 106 9.37 14.47 -15.71
C VAL A 106 9.50 13.47 -16.88
N ARG A 107 9.88 13.96 -18.08
CA ARG A 107 9.72 13.20 -19.33
C ARG A 107 10.58 11.93 -19.41
N GLU A 108 9.96 10.87 -19.94
CA GLU A 108 10.44 9.58 -20.46
C GLU A 108 11.50 8.76 -19.67
N PRO A 109 11.18 7.50 -19.31
CA PRO A 109 12.14 6.58 -18.70
C PRO A 109 13.05 5.89 -19.72
N VAL A 110 14.37 6.04 -19.55
CA VAL A 110 15.43 5.29 -20.27
C VAL A 110 16.29 4.52 -19.26
N VAL A 111 16.19 3.19 -19.21
CA VAL A 111 17.05 2.37 -18.32
C VAL A 111 18.43 2.22 -18.94
N ASN A 112 19.50 2.49 -18.17
CA ASN A 112 20.74 1.69 -18.12
C ASN A 112 21.71 2.20 -17.03
N GLY A 113 22.01 1.40 -16.00
CA GLY A 113 23.27 1.51 -15.25
C GLY A 113 23.24 1.32 -13.73
N ASP A 114 24.40 0.90 -13.18
CA ASP A 114 24.68 0.60 -11.75
C ASP A 114 24.77 1.86 -10.84
N GLN A 115 24.23 3.00 -11.28
CA GLN A 115 24.36 4.32 -10.63
C GLN A 115 23.02 4.94 -10.18
N GLY A 116 21.93 4.16 -10.18
CA GLY A 116 20.60 4.66 -9.83
C GLY A 116 20.44 5.07 -8.36
N LYS A 117 19.65 6.10 -8.10
CA LYS A 117 19.16 6.46 -6.76
C LYS A 117 17.84 5.72 -6.49
N LEU A 118 17.67 5.18 -5.29
CA LEU A 118 16.51 4.37 -4.93
C LEU A 118 15.58 5.13 -3.98
N ILE A 119 14.28 5.09 -4.29
CA ILE A 119 13.21 5.55 -3.41
C ILE A 119 12.44 4.33 -2.95
N TYR A 120 12.45 4.05 -1.65
CA TYR A 120 11.74 2.92 -1.07
C TYR A 120 10.35 3.35 -0.60
N ASP A 121 9.31 3.00 -1.36
CA ASP A 121 7.91 3.18 -0.95
C ASP A 121 7.50 2.07 0.03
N LEU A 122 7.51 2.41 1.31
CA LEU A 122 7.24 1.53 2.45
C LEU A 122 5.83 1.78 3.01
N ALA A 123 4.89 2.27 2.19
CA ALA A 123 3.51 2.53 2.59
C ALA A 123 2.83 1.34 3.28
N TYR A 124 3.16 0.11 2.86
CA TYR A 124 2.62 -1.13 3.44
C TYR A 124 3.60 -1.86 4.37
N TYR A 125 4.77 -1.29 4.71
CA TYR A 125 5.73 -1.92 5.62
C TYR A 125 5.33 -1.75 7.09
N TRP A 126 4.17 -2.29 7.42
CA TRP A 126 3.57 -2.28 8.75
C TRP A 126 3.15 -3.69 9.16
N PRO A 127 3.16 -4.01 10.47
CA PRO A 127 2.84 -5.34 10.96
C PRO A 127 1.46 -5.84 10.51
N GLN A 128 0.47 -4.99 10.25
CA GLN A 128 -0.82 -5.44 9.75
C GLN A 128 -0.79 -5.99 8.30
N TYR A 129 0.21 -5.65 7.48
CA TYR A 129 0.27 -6.08 6.08
C TYR A 129 1.34 -7.13 5.84
N THR A 130 2.48 -6.99 6.51
CA THR A 130 3.64 -7.87 6.29
C THR A 130 4.39 -8.14 7.59
N ALA A 131 5.21 -9.19 7.60
CA ALA A 131 6.13 -9.44 8.71
C ALA A 131 7.20 -8.36 8.74
N ILE A 132 7.47 -7.80 9.92
CA ILE A 132 8.64 -6.96 10.14
C ILE A 132 9.81 -7.88 10.45
N THR A 133 10.62 -8.19 9.45
CA THR A 133 11.76 -9.12 9.57
C THR A 133 13.05 -8.39 9.94
N ILE A 134 13.21 -7.16 9.44
CA ILE A 134 14.34 -6.27 9.71
C ILE A 134 13.88 -4.80 9.68
N PRO A 135 14.47 -3.89 10.49
CA PRO A 135 14.24 -2.46 10.33
C PRO A 135 14.75 -2.00 8.96
N ALA A 136 13.94 -1.26 8.20
CA ALA A 136 14.37 -0.65 6.96
C ALA A 136 15.42 0.44 7.25
N ASN A 137 16.49 0.45 6.47
CA ASN A 137 17.56 1.45 6.58
C ASN A 137 18.06 1.80 5.17
N HIS A 138 17.33 2.69 4.51
CA HIS A 138 17.63 3.17 3.16
C HIS A 138 17.73 4.68 3.14
N ASP A 139 18.41 5.24 2.14
CA ASP A 139 18.64 6.68 2.02
C ASP A 139 17.32 7.48 1.92
N VAL A 140 16.35 6.97 1.16
CA VAL A 140 15.02 7.58 0.99
C VAL A 140 13.95 6.54 1.26
N MET A 141 13.18 6.75 2.33
CA MET A 141 12.08 5.90 2.75
C MET A 141 10.78 6.71 2.81
N LEU A 142 9.74 6.23 2.13
CA LEU A 142 8.42 6.86 2.14
C LEU A 142 7.44 6.03 2.94
N PHE A 143 6.80 6.66 3.94
CA PHE A 143 5.71 6.08 4.72
C PHE A 143 4.44 6.91 4.54
N THR A 144 3.28 6.30 4.82
CA THR A 144 1.99 7.02 4.79
C THR A 144 1.11 6.63 5.98
N ILE A 145 0.52 7.66 6.61
CA ILE A 145 -0.47 7.49 7.66
C ILE A 145 -1.69 6.72 7.13
N SER A 146 -2.04 6.92 5.86
CA SER A 146 -3.23 6.33 5.24
C SER A 146 -3.30 4.81 5.40
N LYS A 147 -2.13 4.15 5.33
CA LYS A 147 -2.01 2.69 5.46
C LYS A 147 -1.61 2.25 6.87
N CYS A 148 -0.92 3.08 7.64
CA CYS A 148 -0.54 2.77 9.02
C CYS A 148 -1.75 2.70 9.98
N THR A 149 -2.57 3.75 10.02
CA THR A 149 -3.66 3.89 11.01
C THR A 149 -5.00 3.40 10.49
N GLY A 150 -5.02 2.94 9.25
CA GLY A 150 -6.22 2.34 8.73
C GLY A 150 -7.27 3.32 8.24
N HIS A 151 -6.81 4.42 7.71
CA HIS A 151 -7.53 5.05 6.60
C HIS A 151 -7.42 4.19 5.30
N ALA A 152 -7.01 2.90 5.41
CA ALA A 152 -7.42 1.73 4.61
C ALA A 152 -6.93 0.37 5.23
N GLY A 153 -7.85 -0.54 5.65
CA GLY A 153 -7.90 -2.01 6.05
C GLY A 153 -6.83 -2.95 6.72
N SER A 154 -7.29 -4.08 7.30
CA SER A 154 -6.60 -4.95 8.30
C SER A 154 -6.71 -6.50 8.08
N ARG A 155 -5.93 -7.30 8.85
CA ARG A 155 -5.66 -8.76 8.73
C ARG A 155 -6.85 -9.72 8.79
N ILE A 156 -7.97 -9.36 9.42
CA ILE A 156 -9.14 -10.26 9.59
C ILE A 156 -9.78 -10.61 8.23
N GLY A 157 -9.65 -9.72 7.23
CA GLY A 157 -10.18 -9.94 5.89
C GLY A 157 -9.55 -11.16 5.22
N TRP A 158 -8.24 -11.36 5.41
CA TRP A 158 -7.49 -12.44 4.76
C TRP A 158 -7.95 -13.83 5.16
N LYS A 159 -8.25 -14.07 6.45
CA LYS A 159 -8.73 -15.37 6.92
C LYS A 159 -10.07 -15.75 6.28
N ARG A 160 -10.99 -14.80 6.16
CA ARG A 160 -12.32 -15.03 5.59
C ARG A 160 -12.27 -15.17 4.07
N LEU A 161 -11.45 -14.37 3.40
CA LEU A 161 -11.20 -14.54 1.96
C LEU A 161 -10.66 -15.93 1.66
N ARG A 162 -9.70 -16.43 2.46
CA ARG A 162 -9.17 -17.78 2.28
C ARG A 162 -10.25 -18.84 2.37
N GLN A 163 -11.15 -18.76 3.36
CA GLN A 163 -12.24 -19.73 3.48
C GLN A 163 -13.11 -19.76 2.22
N VAL A 164 -13.38 -18.60 1.61
CA VAL A 164 -14.15 -18.50 0.37
C VAL A 164 -13.36 -19.00 -0.84
N VAL A 165 -12.10 -18.58 -0.98
CA VAL A 165 -11.25 -18.95 -2.11
C VAL A 165 -10.89 -20.44 -2.08
N THR A 166 -10.52 -21.01 -0.93
CA THR A 166 -10.25 -22.45 -0.81
C THR A 166 -11.49 -23.31 -1.05
N ALA A 167 -12.69 -22.76 -0.85
CA ALA A 167 -13.95 -23.42 -1.21
C ALA A 167 -14.32 -23.26 -2.69
N ASN A 168 -13.60 -22.43 -3.46
CA ASN A 168 -13.88 -22.15 -4.86
C ASN A 168 -12.67 -22.57 -5.72
N GLU A 169 -12.83 -23.61 -6.53
CA GLU A 169 -11.76 -24.17 -7.37
C GLU A 169 -11.24 -23.22 -8.46
N LEU A 170 -11.94 -22.09 -8.71
CA LEU A 170 -11.54 -21.10 -9.70
C LEU A 170 -10.38 -20.22 -9.26
N PHE A 171 -10.30 -19.88 -7.98
CA PHE A 171 -9.34 -18.88 -7.51
C PHE A 171 -8.19 -19.58 -6.79
N VAL A 172 -6.95 -19.26 -7.18
CA VAL A 172 -5.75 -19.78 -6.51
C VAL A 172 -5.14 -18.69 -5.62
N LEU A 173 -4.86 -19.04 -4.36
CA LEU A 173 -4.02 -18.21 -3.49
C LEU A 173 -2.57 -18.63 -3.66
N GLN A 174 -1.71 -17.67 -4.00
CA GLN A 174 -0.28 -17.91 -3.95
C GLN A 174 0.18 -18.01 -2.49
N THR A 175 0.94 -19.06 -2.20
CA THR A 175 1.46 -19.31 -0.85
C THR A 175 2.85 -18.71 -0.73
N TYR A 176 3.01 -17.67 0.08
CA TYR A 176 4.34 -17.14 0.40
C TYR A 176 4.94 -17.91 1.58
N PRO A 177 6.28 -18.00 1.65
CA PRO A 177 6.95 -18.64 2.78
C PRO A 177 6.58 -17.94 4.10
N LEU A 178 6.38 -18.75 5.15
CA LEU A 178 6.19 -18.27 6.51
C LEU A 178 7.37 -17.39 6.93
N GLN A 179 7.09 -16.17 7.36
CA GLN A 179 8.11 -15.23 7.84
C GLN A 179 7.89 -14.91 9.31
N TYR A 180 8.95 -14.99 10.10
CA TYR A 180 8.89 -14.58 11.51
C TYR A 180 8.88 -13.06 11.63
N CYS A 181 7.87 -12.50 12.28
CA CYS A 181 7.72 -11.08 12.49
C CYS A 181 8.29 -10.66 13.85
N LEU A 182 9.28 -9.78 13.85
CA LEU A 182 9.92 -9.25 15.06
C LEU A 182 8.97 -8.41 15.91
N PHE A 183 7.93 -7.81 15.33
CA PHE A 183 6.94 -7.04 16.08
C PHE A 183 5.94 -7.94 16.81
N THR A 184 5.28 -8.86 16.09
CA THR A 184 4.27 -9.75 16.68
C THR A 184 4.87 -10.93 17.44
N LYS A 185 6.17 -11.22 17.23
CA LYS A 185 6.87 -12.41 17.74
C LYS A 185 6.19 -13.72 17.29
N ASP A 186 5.70 -13.72 16.05
CA ASP A 186 4.94 -14.85 15.48
C ASP A 186 5.18 -14.93 13.96
N PHE A 187 4.88 -16.09 13.37
CA PHE A 187 4.97 -16.30 11.94
C PHE A 187 3.77 -15.68 11.21
N CYS A 188 4.06 -14.98 10.12
CA CYS A 188 3.08 -14.37 9.23
C CYS A 188 3.18 -14.99 7.84
N GLU A 189 2.03 -15.11 7.19
CA GLU A 189 1.91 -15.47 5.79
C GLU A 189 1.39 -14.25 5.02
N SER A 190 1.95 -13.99 3.83
CA SER A 190 1.45 -13.01 2.87
C SER A 190 0.74 -13.73 1.71
N HIS A 191 -0.19 -13.07 1.02
CA HIS A 191 -0.99 -13.70 -0.07
C HIS A 191 -1.34 -12.71 -1.18
N THR A 192 -1.41 -13.21 -2.42
CA THR A 192 -1.92 -12.54 -3.63
C THR A 192 -2.82 -13.51 -4.42
N VAL A 193 -3.65 -12.98 -5.34
CA VAL A 193 -4.64 -13.74 -6.14
C VAL A 193 -4.32 -13.56 -7.63
N GLU A 194 -4.34 -14.65 -8.41
CA GLU A 194 -4.20 -14.65 -9.89
C GLU A 194 -5.21 -15.63 -10.54
N GLU A 195 -5.77 -15.29 -11.71
CA GLU A 195 -6.63 -16.15 -12.57
C GLU A 195 -6.64 -15.63 -14.03
N GLU A 196 -7.38 -16.25 -14.96
CA GLU A 196 -7.45 -15.88 -16.39
C GLU A 196 -8.60 -14.88 -16.69
N ASP A 197 -8.27 -13.69 -17.21
CA ASP A 197 -9.14 -12.50 -17.44
C ASP A 197 -10.15 -12.18 -16.31
N CYS A 198 -9.66 -12.08 -15.06
CA CYS A 198 -10.48 -11.81 -13.88
C CYS A 198 -11.32 -10.53 -13.96
N GLU A 199 -10.87 -9.49 -14.67
CA GLU A 199 -11.51 -8.17 -14.58
C GLU A 199 -12.91 -8.19 -15.17
N LYS A 200 -13.09 -8.86 -16.30
CA LYS A 200 -14.40 -8.99 -16.94
C LYS A 200 -15.33 -9.88 -16.10
N LEU A 201 -14.83 -11.04 -15.68
CA LEU A 201 -15.57 -11.99 -14.84
C LEU A 201 -16.08 -11.32 -13.56
N LEU A 202 -15.19 -10.67 -12.81
CA LEU A 202 -15.56 -10.00 -11.57
C LEU A 202 -16.54 -8.85 -11.80
N LYS A 203 -16.39 -8.11 -12.90
CA LYS A 203 -17.30 -7.03 -13.26
C LYS A 203 -18.71 -7.53 -13.57
N GLU A 204 -18.87 -8.69 -14.22
CA GLU A 204 -20.17 -9.34 -14.46
C GLU A 204 -20.89 -9.66 -13.14
N HIS A 205 -20.13 -10.01 -12.10
CA HIS A 205 -20.63 -10.23 -10.75
C HIS A 205 -20.66 -8.96 -9.88
N LYS A 206 -20.59 -7.77 -10.50
CA LYS A 206 -20.62 -6.44 -9.85
C LYS A 206 -19.46 -6.20 -8.87
N ILE A 207 -18.36 -6.93 -8.99
CA ILE A 207 -17.12 -6.73 -8.23
C ILE A 207 -16.21 -5.82 -9.05
N HIS A 208 -15.97 -4.60 -8.56
CA HIS A 208 -15.09 -3.65 -9.23
C HIS A 208 -13.65 -3.87 -8.76
N THR A 209 -12.74 -4.05 -9.71
CA THR A 209 -11.31 -4.28 -9.45
C THR A 209 -10.47 -3.26 -10.22
N ARG A 210 -9.14 -3.35 -10.10
CA ARG A 210 -8.22 -2.66 -11.02
C ARG A 210 -7.46 -3.69 -11.83
N SER A 211 -7.57 -3.59 -13.16
CA SER A 211 -6.81 -4.39 -14.13
C SER A 211 -5.31 -4.45 -13.82
N GLY A 212 -4.71 -5.64 -13.89
CA GLY A 212 -3.27 -5.88 -13.82
C GLY A 212 -2.46 -5.10 -14.84
N ARG A 213 -3.05 -4.84 -16.03
CA ARG A 213 -2.48 -3.98 -17.08
C ARG A 213 -2.05 -2.60 -16.58
N ARG A 214 -2.77 -2.03 -15.60
CA ARG A 214 -2.43 -0.73 -15.01
C ARG A 214 -1.16 -0.75 -14.16
N PHE A 215 -0.70 -1.94 -13.77
CA PHE A 215 0.46 -2.17 -12.90
C PHE A 215 1.66 -2.73 -13.68
N GLY A 216 1.56 -2.80 -15.02
CA GLY A 216 2.56 -3.45 -15.88
C GLY A 216 2.51 -4.98 -15.86
N SER A 217 1.40 -5.56 -15.38
CA SER A 217 1.12 -7.00 -15.45
C SER A 217 0.17 -7.33 -16.61
N ASP A 218 -0.13 -8.62 -16.77
CA ASP A 218 -1.09 -9.11 -17.75
C ASP A 218 -2.56 -8.75 -17.41
N SER A 219 -3.49 -9.11 -18.30
CA SER A 219 -4.93 -8.95 -18.07
C SER A 219 -5.54 -10.02 -17.16
N SER A 220 -4.81 -11.11 -16.92
CA SER A 220 -5.17 -12.19 -16.02
C SER A 220 -5.24 -11.67 -14.58
N SER A 221 -4.26 -10.87 -14.17
CA SER A 221 -4.20 -10.33 -12.81
C SER A 221 -5.17 -9.17 -12.57
N VAL A 222 -5.72 -9.11 -11.36
CA VAL A 222 -6.53 -7.98 -10.87
C VAL A 222 -6.16 -7.63 -9.43
N ARG A 223 -6.23 -6.35 -9.11
CA ARG A 223 -6.08 -5.87 -7.74
C ARG A 223 -7.43 -5.59 -7.10
N ILE A 224 -7.72 -6.29 -6.01
CA ILE A 224 -8.92 -6.10 -5.19
C ILE A 224 -8.53 -5.42 -3.87
N SER A 225 -9.32 -4.44 -3.44
CA SER A 225 -9.10 -3.78 -2.15
C SER A 225 -9.67 -4.64 -1.03
N MET A 226 -8.80 -5.12 -0.14
CA MET A 226 -9.17 -5.80 1.11
C MET A 226 -9.49 -4.81 2.25
N LEU A 227 -9.63 -3.53 1.90
CA LEU A 227 -9.55 -2.43 2.84
C LEU A 227 -10.86 -1.64 3.02
N SER A 228 -11.97 -2.20 2.55
CA SER A 228 -13.32 -1.63 2.62
C SER A 228 -13.96 -1.76 4.01
N ARG A 229 -15.19 -1.23 4.16
CA ARG A 229 -16.01 -1.47 5.36
C ARG A 229 -16.40 -2.94 5.46
N ASP A 230 -16.77 -3.37 6.65
CA ASP A 230 -17.03 -4.79 6.88
C ASP A 230 -18.26 -5.26 6.09
N GLU A 231 -19.26 -4.38 5.88
CA GLU A 231 -20.43 -4.65 5.04
C GLU A 231 -20.04 -4.82 3.57
N ASP A 232 -19.24 -3.90 3.03
CA ASP A 232 -18.77 -3.94 1.65
C ASP A 232 -17.89 -5.18 1.40
N PHE A 233 -17.07 -5.55 2.39
CA PHE A 233 -16.24 -6.76 2.35
C PHE A 233 -17.09 -8.04 2.40
N ASN A 234 -18.15 -8.08 3.22
CA ASN A 234 -19.07 -9.21 3.27
C ASN A 234 -19.78 -9.41 1.93
N ILE A 235 -20.30 -8.34 1.33
CA ILE A 235 -20.94 -8.38 0.01
C ILE A 235 -19.96 -8.87 -1.05
N PHE A 236 -18.69 -8.45 -0.97
CA PHE A 236 -17.64 -8.96 -1.85
C PHE A 236 -17.45 -10.48 -1.69
N LEU A 237 -17.34 -10.99 -0.46
CA LEU A 237 -17.20 -12.42 -0.21
C LEU A 237 -18.41 -13.22 -0.71
N GLU A 238 -19.63 -12.74 -0.46
CA GLU A 238 -20.87 -13.37 -0.94
C GLU A 238 -20.89 -13.45 -2.47
N ARG A 239 -20.51 -12.37 -3.15
CA ARG A 239 -20.44 -12.35 -4.63
C ARG A 239 -19.38 -13.32 -5.14
N LEU A 240 -18.21 -13.35 -4.50
CA LEU A 240 -17.10 -14.23 -4.87
C LEU A 240 -17.48 -15.72 -4.72
N MET A 241 -18.27 -16.08 -3.71
CA MET A 241 -18.78 -17.44 -3.51
C MET A 241 -19.72 -17.92 -4.63
N VAL A 242 -20.44 -16.99 -5.29
CA VAL A 242 -21.42 -17.32 -6.34
C VAL A 242 -20.77 -17.47 -7.72
N ILE A 243 -19.51 -17.03 -7.87
CA ILE A 243 -18.79 -17.20 -9.14
C ILE A 243 -18.45 -18.68 -9.29
N GLN A 244 -19.05 -19.31 -10.29
CA GLN A 244 -18.76 -20.68 -10.70
C GLN A 244 -18.07 -20.65 -12.06
N GLY A 245 -17.22 -21.64 -12.34
CA GLY A 245 -16.56 -21.76 -13.63
C GLY A 245 -17.57 -21.88 -14.75
N PRO A 246 -17.17 -21.64 -16.01
CA PRO A 246 -18.01 -22.04 -17.12
C PRO A 246 -18.39 -23.50 -16.89
N THR A 247 -19.70 -23.78 -16.75
CA THR A 247 -20.21 -25.13 -16.83
C THR A 247 -19.71 -25.67 -18.15
N ASN A 248 -18.66 -26.50 -18.12
CA ASN A 248 -18.31 -27.32 -19.27
C ASN A 248 -19.62 -27.98 -19.66
N GLY A 249 -20.14 -27.59 -20.84
CA GLY A 249 -21.37 -28.13 -21.36
C GLY A 249 -21.24 -29.63 -21.24
N ILE A 250 -22.16 -30.23 -20.49
CA ILE A 250 -22.39 -31.66 -20.59
C ILE A 250 -22.68 -31.85 -22.07
N TYR A 251 -21.70 -32.38 -22.80
CA TYR A 251 -21.99 -32.95 -24.09
C TYR A 251 -23.05 -34.01 -23.81
N ASP A 252 -24.27 -33.77 -24.29
CA ASP A 252 -25.28 -34.80 -24.46
C ASP A 252 -24.66 -35.88 -25.37
N ILE A 253 -23.98 -36.84 -24.76
CA ILE A 253 -23.59 -38.10 -25.40
C ILE A 253 -24.76 -39.07 -25.25
N TYR A 254 -25.94 -38.71 -25.77
CA TYR A 254 -27.00 -39.65 -26.17
C TYR A 254 -28.04 -38.93 -27.07
N ALA A 255 -27.74 -38.85 -28.37
CA ALA A 255 -28.72 -38.91 -29.46
C ALA A 255 -27.99 -39.18 -30.79
#